data_AF-A0A957PTN9-F1
#
_entry.id   AF-A0A957PTN9-F1
#
_cell.length_a   1.000
_cell.length_b   1.000
_cell.length_c   1.000
_cell.angle_alpha   90.00
_cell.angle_beta   90.00
_cell.angle_gamma   90.00
#
_symmetry.space_group_name_H-M   'P 1'
#
loop_
_entity.id
_entity.type
_entity.pdbx_description
1 polymer ?
#
loop_
_entity_poly.entity_id
_entity_poly.type
_entity_poly.pdbx_seq_one_letter_code
_entity_poly.pdbx_strand_id
1 'polypeptide(L)'
;MHIFLALLQVFDIIIHAATNQLEALRVTSNIVILLWLAAKSMGWLTVRPKYAAIAAPGIYIVLNLVFLIDNGFTNNGEPRTMLFILVALTMALSAILLSKSRP
;
A
#
# COMPACT_ATOMS: atom_id res chain seq x y z
N MET A 1 -4.63 5.73 13.17
CA MET A 1 -3.66 4.97 12.33
C MET A 1 -4.33 4.32 11.13
N HIS A 2 -5.32 3.43 11.31
CA HIS A 2 -6.07 2.82 10.20
C HIS A 2 -6.64 3.86 9.22
N ILE A 3 -7.30 4.91 9.75
CA ILE A 3 -7.87 6.00 8.95
C ILE A 3 -6.78 6.72 8.13
N PHE A 4 -5.65 7.05 8.74
CA PHE A 4 -4.56 7.74 8.04
C PHE A 4 -3.95 6.88 6.93
N LEU A 5 -3.74 5.58 7.19
CA LEU A 5 -3.24 4.65 6.16
C LEU A 5 -4.25 4.52 5.01
N ALA A 6 -5.56 4.44 5.31
CA ALA A 6 -6.60 4.40 4.30
C ALA A 6 -6.67 5.69 3.46
N LEU A 7 -6.59 6.86 4.10
CA LEU A 7 -6.55 8.14 3.40
C LEU A 7 -5.34 8.23 2.47
N LEU A 8 -4.18 7.73 2.89
CA LEU A 8 -2.98 7.68 2.05
C LEU A 8 -3.21 6.84 0.78
N GLN A 9 -3.85 5.67 0.91
CA GLN A 9 -4.14 4.81 -0.25
C GLN A 9 -5.16 5.45 -1.20
N VAL A 10 -6.23 6.05 -0.64
CA VAL A 10 -7.26 6.73 -1.43
C VAL A 10 -6.65 7.92 -2.17
N PHE A 11 -5.80 8.70 -1.51
CA PHE A 11 -5.08 9.80 -2.12
C PHE A 11 -4.21 9.34 -3.30
N ASP A 12 -3.45 8.24 -3.14
CA ASP A 12 -2.64 7.69 -4.24
C ASP A 12 -3.52 7.28 -5.43
N ILE A 13 -4.62 6.54 -5.18
CA ILE A 13 -5.57 6.14 -6.23
C ILE A 13 -6.17 7.36 -6.95
N ILE A 14 -6.56 8.39 -6.21
CA ILE A 14 -7.11 9.63 -6.77
C ILE A 14 -6.10 10.31 -7.68
N ILE A 15 -4.81 10.38 -7.28
CA ILE A 15 -3.78 10.97 -8.14
C ILE A 15 -3.70 10.22 -9.47
N HIS A 16 -3.64 8.89 -9.46
CA HIS A 16 -3.54 8.08 -10.68
C HIS A 16 -4.78 8.23 -11.59
N ALA A 17 -5.96 8.31 -10.98
CA ALA A 17 -7.20 8.55 -11.71
C ALA A 17 -7.25 9.98 -12.30
N ALA A 18 -6.82 10.98 -11.54
CA ALA A 18 -6.84 12.38 -11.95
C ALA A 18 -5.82 12.71 -13.04
N THR A 19 -4.66 12.04 -13.06
CA THR A 19 -3.62 12.24 -14.08
C THR A 19 -3.82 11.39 -15.32
N ASN A 20 -4.90 10.60 -15.39
CA ASN A 20 -5.15 9.61 -16.45
C ASN A 20 -3.98 8.62 -16.66
N GLN A 21 -3.18 8.43 -15.61
CA GLN A 21 -2.10 7.45 -15.54
C GLN A 21 -2.58 6.30 -14.67
N LEU A 22 -3.54 5.53 -15.21
CA LEU A 22 -4.06 4.32 -14.56
C LEU A 22 -3.01 3.22 -14.58
N GLU A 23 -1.98 3.40 -13.75
CA GLU A 23 -0.96 2.41 -13.45
C GLU A 23 -1.65 1.28 -12.65
N ALA A 24 -2.18 0.28 -13.37
CA ALA A 24 -3.04 -0.76 -12.79
C ALA A 24 -2.42 -1.48 -11.58
N LEU A 25 -1.10 -1.69 -11.60
CA LEU A 25 -0.35 -2.26 -10.48
C LEU A 25 -0.35 -1.36 -9.24
N ARG A 26 -0.27 -0.04 -9.41
CA ARG A 26 -0.34 0.94 -8.32
C ARG A 26 -1.73 0.96 -7.70
N VAL A 27 -2.78 1.05 -8.52
CA VAL A 27 -4.16 1.04 -8.02
C VAL A 27 -4.47 -0.27 -7.30
N THR A 28 -4.09 -1.41 -7.89
CA THR A 28 -4.31 -2.74 -7.31
C THR A 28 -3.58 -2.89 -5.98
N SER A 29 -2.32 -2.45 -5.88
CA SER A 29 -1.57 -2.53 -4.62
C SER A 29 -2.22 -1.71 -3.50
N ASN A 30 -2.67 -0.48 -3.78
CA ASN A 30 -3.40 0.35 -2.82
C ASN A 30 -4.73 -0.30 -2.37
N ILE A 31 -5.46 -0.92 -3.31
CA ILE A 31 -6.69 -1.67 -2.99
C ILE A 31 -6.42 -2.83 -2.03
N VAL A 32 -5.31 -3.55 -2.18
CA VAL A 32 -4.91 -4.62 -1.25
C VAL A 32 -4.78 -4.12 0.19
N ILE A 33 -4.16 -2.95 0.39
CA ILE A 33 -4.05 -2.33 1.72
C ILE A 33 -5.42 -1.90 2.26
N LEU A 34 -6.28 -1.32 1.41
CA LEU A 34 -7.64 -0.93 1.81
C LEU A 34 -8.48 -2.13 2.25
N LEU A 35 -8.46 -3.22 1.48
CA LEU A 35 -9.15 -4.47 1.83
C LEU A 35 -8.63 -5.06 3.13
N TRP A 36 -7.31 -5.02 3.34
CA TRP A 36 -6.71 -5.46 4.58
C TRP A 36 -7.18 -4.63 5.79
N LEU A 37 -7.22 -3.31 5.66
CA LEU A 37 -7.72 -2.42 6.70
C LEU A 37 -9.20 -2.66 7.01
N ALA A 38 -10.02 -2.89 5.98
CA ALA A 38 -11.43 -3.23 6.13
C ALA A 38 -11.61 -4.57 6.86
N ALA A 39 -10.94 -5.63 6.39
CA ALA A 39 -10.99 -6.95 7.01
C ALA A 39 -10.51 -6.93 8.47
N LYS A 40 -9.46 -6.17 8.76
CA LYS A 40 -8.97 -5.96 10.13
C LYS A 40 -10.00 -5.25 11.00
N SER A 41 -10.63 -4.18 10.49
CA SER A 41 -11.62 -3.40 11.23
C SER A 41 -12.91 -4.18 11.52
N MET A 42 -13.25 -5.14 10.65
CA MET A 42 -14.38 -6.06 10.84
C MET A 42 -14.03 -7.28 11.73
N GLY A 43 -12.79 -7.40 12.20
CA GLY A 43 -12.36 -8.55 13.02
C GLY A 43 -12.22 -9.87 12.26
N TRP A 44 -12.16 -9.85 10.93
CA TRP A 44 -12.10 -11.06 10.10
C TRP A 44 -10.72 -11.76 10.13
N LEU A 45 -9.69 -11.07 10.60
CA LEU A 45 -8.30 -11.57 10.65
C LEU A 45 -7.96 -12.27 11.98
N THR A 46 -8.96 -12.83 12.66
CA THR A 46 -8.84 -13.45 14.00
C THR A 46 -8.14 -14.81 13.99
N VAL A 47 -8.01 -15.47 12.84
CA VAL A 47 -7.41 -16.81 12.71
C VAL A 47 -5.98 -16.69 12.18
N ARG A 48 -4.98 -16.91 13.05
CA ARG A 48 -3.52 -16.82 12.77
C ARG A 48 -3.03 -15.41 12.36
N PRO A 49 -3.06 -14.43 13.28
CA PRO A 49 -2.86 -13.02 12.98
C PRO A 49 -1.46 -12.68 12.46
N LYS A 50 -0.40 -13.42 12.83
CA LYS A 50 0.97 -13.02 12.48
C LYS A 50 1.27 -13.06 10.98
N TYR A 51 0.95 -14.17 10.30
CA TYR A 51 1.24 -14.31 8.86
C TYR A 51 0.20 -13.56 8.00
N ALA A 52 -1.07 -13.64 8.38
CA ALA A 52 -2.14 -12.91 7.69
C ALA A 52 -1.96 -11.39 7.77
N ALA A 53 -1.40 -10.87 8.87
CA ALA A 53 -1.22 -9.43 9.01
C ALA A 53 -0.01 -8.88 8.21
N ILE A 54 0.99 -9.70 7.89
CA ILE A 54 2.13 -9.29 7.06
C ILE A 54 1.83 -9.48 5.56
N ALA A 55 0.90 -10.37 5.21
CA ALA A 55 0.59 -10.70 3.82
C ALA A 55 0.21 -9.46 2.97
N ALA A 56 -0.67 -8.59 3.46
CA ALA A 56 -1.11 -7.43 2.69
C ALA A 56 0.00 -6.39 2.46
N PRO A 57 0.77 -5.93 3.47
CA PRO A 57 1.96 -5.11 3.24
C PRO A 57 2.99 -5.78 2.34
N GLY A 58 3.15 -7.11 2.45
CA GLY A 58 4.02 -7.90 1.58
C GLY A 58 3.59 -7.89 0.11
N ILE A 59 2.32 -8.14 -0.16
CA ILE A 59 1.76 -8.06 -1.52
C ILE A 59 1.89 -6.63 -2.06
N TYR A 60 1.59 -5.62 -1.23
CA TYR A 60 1.73 -4.22 -1.61
C TYR A 60 3.14 -3.87 -2.08
N ILE A 61 4.18 -4.22 -1.31
CA ILE A 61 5.56 -3.90 -1.70
C ILE A 61 5.97 -4.69 -2.96
N VAL A 62 5.59 -5.96 -3.07
CA VAL A 62 5.89 -6.78 -4.26
C VAL A 62 5.27 -6.16 -5.51
N LEU A 63 4.01 -5.75 -5.47
CA LEU A 63 3.34 -5.13 -6.62
C LEU A 63 3.99 -3.78 -7.00
N ASN A 64 4.42 -2.98 -6.02
CA ASN A 64 5.14 -1.73 -6.30
C ASN A 64 6.55 -1.98 -6.87
N LEU A 65 7.22 -3.07 -6.47
CA LEU A 65 8.48 -3.48 -7.07
C LEU A 65 8.31 -3.97 -8.51
N VAL A 66 7.28 -4.79 -8.79
CA VAL A 66 6.94 -5.20 -10.16
C VAL A 66 6.67 -3.98 -11.02
N PHE A 67 5.90 -3.01 -10.51
CA PHE A 67 5.67 -1.74 -11.21
C PHE A 67 6.97 -1.02 -11.57
N LEU A 68 7.94 -0.95 -10.65
CA LEU A 68 9.25 -0.32 -10.90
C LEU A 68 10.10 -1.09 -11.91
N ILE A 69 10.00 -2.42 -11.93
CA ILE A 69 10.68 -3.26 -12.93
C ILE A 69 10.11 -2.96 -14.33
N ASP A 70 8.79 -2.85 -14.44
CA ASP A 70 8.11 -2.64 -15.72
C ASP A 70 8.25 -1.20 -16.25
N ASN A 71 8.27 -0.20 -15.37
CA ASN A 71 8.15 1.22 -15.73
C ASN A 71 9.40 2.06 -15.40
N GLY A 72 10.43 1.44 -14.80
CA GLY A 72 11.66 2.09 -14.37
C GLY A 72 11.52 2.99 -13.14
N PHE A 73 12.67 3.41 -12.59
CA PHE A 73 12.76 4.24 -11.39
C PHE A 73 12.50 5.74 -11.64
N THR A 74 12.38 6.15 -12.90
CA THR A 74 12.22 7.54 -13.31
C THR A 74 10.97 7.73 -14.17
N ASN A 75 10.36 8.91 -14.08
CA ASN A 75 9.33 9.39 -14.99
C ASN A 75 9.93 10.54 -15.83
N ASN A 76 10.10 10.34 -17.13
CA ASN A 76 10.68 11.34 -18.05
C ASN A 76 12.04 11.92 -17.61
N GLY A 77 12.91 11.10 -17.01
CA GLY A 77 14.23 11.50 -16.52
C GLY A 77 14.26 12.01 -15.09
N GLU A 78 13.10 12.27 -14.47
CA GLU A 78 13.00 12.63 -13.05
C GLU A 78 12.73 11.40 -12.18
N PRO A 79 13.30 11.28 -10.97
CA PRO A 79 12.98 10.17 -10.07
C PRO A 79 11.48 10.12 -9.75
N ARG A 80 10.90 8.92 -9.63
CA ARG A 80 9.51 8.72 -9.19
C ARG A 80 9.36 8.98 -7.68
N THR A 81 9.75 10.16 -7.21
CA THR A 81 9.81 10.59 -5.80
C THR A 81 8.51 10.31 -5.05
N MET A 82 7.37 10.64 -5.67
CA MET A 82 6.05 10.42 -5.08
C MET A 82 5.78 8.94 -4.78
N LEU A 83 6.14 8.03 -5.72
CA LEU A 83 6.03 6.58 -5.50
C LEU A 83 6.86 6.18 -4.28
N PHE A 84 8.13 6.58 -4.23
CA PHE A 84 9.02 6.18 -3.13
C PHE A 84 8.52 6.68 -1.78
N ILE A 85 8.06 7.93 -1.70
CA ILE A 85 7.51 8.51 -0.47
C ILE A 85 6.27 7.75 -0.02
N LEU A 86 5.31 7.50 -0.92
CA LEU A 86 4.06 6.83 -0.57
C LEU A 86 4.28 5.36 -0.18
N VAL A 87 5.16 4.65 -0.89
CA VAL A 87 5.54 3.27 -0.55
C VAL A 87 6.22 3.23 0.82
N ALA A 88 7.20 4.11 1.07
CA ALA A 88 7.91 4.17 2.35
C ALA A 88 6.96 4.49 3.51
N LEU A 89 6.07 5.47 3.34
CA LEU A 89 5.07 5.84 4.35
C LEU A 89 4.08 4.69 4.61
N THR A 90 3.57 4.04 3.55
CA THR A 90 2.64 2.91 3.67
C THR A 90 3.29 1.75 4.43
N MET A 91 4.55 1.43 4.11
CA MET A 91 5.30 0.37 4.79
C MET A 91 5.60 0.72 6.25
N ALA A 92 6.03 1.95 6.54
CA ALA A 92 6.29 2.40 7.90
C ALA A 92 5.02 2.35 8.76
N LEU A 93 3.90 2.89 8.27
CA LEU A 93 2.63 2.87 8.98
C LEU A 93 2.07 1.47 9.15
N SER A 94 2.23 0.60 8.15
CA SER A 94 1.85 -0.82 8.24
C SER A 94 2.68 -1.52 9.31
N ALA A 95 3.99 -1.30 9.36
CA ALA A 95 4.87 -1.87 10.38
C ALA A 95 4.52 -1.40 11.80
N ILE A 96 4.25 -0.11 11.99
CA ILE A 96 3.80 0.44 13.29
C ILE A 96 2.44 -0.17 13.67
N LEU A 97 1.53 -0.31 12.71
CA LEU A 97 0.24 -0.92 12.97
C LEU A 97 0.37 -2.38 13.40
N LEU A 98 1.28 -3.13 12.78
CA LEU A 98 1.58 -4.51 13.13
C LEU A 98 2.26 -4.64 14.50
N SER A 99 3.17 -3.73 14.84
CA SER A 99 3.86 -3.76 16.14
C SER A 99 2.92 -3.49 17.30
N LYS A 100 1.95 -2.57 17.14
CA LYS A 100 0.91 -2.28 18.14
C LYS A 100 -0.17 -3.36 18.26
N SER A 101 -0.24 -4.30 17.31
CA SER A 101 -1.24 -5.38 17.30
C SER A 101 -0.75 -6.66 17.98
N ARG A 102 0.40 -6.62 18.67
CA ARG A 102 0.91 -7.73 19.49
C ARG A 102 0.22 -7.68 20.86
N PRO A 103 -0.28 -8.81 21.40
CA PRO A 103 -0.75 -8.89 22.78
C PRO A 103 0.39 -8.63 23.76
#